data_AF-A0A1T4NFA4-F1
#
_entry.id   AF-A0A1T4NFA4-F1
#
_cell.length_a   1.000
_cell.length_b   1.000
_cell.length_c   1.000
_cell.angle_alpha   90.00
_cell.angle_beta   90.00
_cell.angle_gamma   90.00
#
_symmetry.space_group_name_H-M   'P 1'
#
loop_
_entity.id
_entity.type
_entity.pdbx_description
1 polymer ?
#
loop_
_entity_poly.entity_id
_entity_poly.type
_entity_poly.pdbx_seq_one_letter_code
_entity_poly.pdbx_strand_id
1 'polypeptide(L)'
;MTTGQKSQQTGVSLPPLTHERLQELKQTPKGQRIMQEAFEVFPELVKSLTANLQEKLTRYEQARTKSTGSPDGLTLSMLVDDYQFLEFVQHIMFVKWREEKNKRYFPVDTRIN
;
A
#
# COMPACT_ATOMS: atom_id res chain seq x y z
N MET A 1 -38.70 8.23 -22.45
CA MET A 1 -38.35 7.23 -21.41
C MET A 1 -36.98 6.67 -21.79
N THR A 2 -35.90 7.22 -21.22
CA THR A 2 -34.54 6.72 -21.45
C THR A 2 -34.11 5.92 -20.23
N THR A 3 -34.11 4.60 -20.39
CA THR A 3 -33.66 3.62 -19.40
C THR A 3 -32.17 3.80 -19.20
N GLY A 4 -31.78 4.53 -18.15
CA GLY A 4 -30.40 4.59 -17.70
C GLY A 4 -29.95 3.21 -17.27
N GLN A 5 -29.19 2.52 -18.12
CA GLN A 5 -28.43 1.34 -17.73
C GLN A 5 -27.52 1.76 -16.58
N LYS A 6 -27.93 1.45 -15.35
CA LYS A 6 -27.01 1.39 -14.21
C LYS A 6 -25.99 0.32 -14.55
N SER A 7 -24.84 0.73 -15.07
CA SER A 7 -23.63 -0.08 -15.04
C SER A 7 -23.39 -0.45 -13.58
N GLN A 8 -23.81 -1.66 -13.19
CA GLN A 8 -23.45 -2.23 -11.90
C GLN A 8 -21.93 -2.30 -11.89
N GLN A 9 -21.28 -1.35 -11.24
CA GLN A 9 -19.88 -1.47 -10.85
C GLN A 9 -19.80 -2.72 -9.98
N THR A 10 -19.44 -3.85 -10.59
CA THR A 10 -19.04 -5.08 -9.89
C THR A 10 -17.61 -4.88 -9.40
N GLY A 11 -17.42 -3.84 -8.58
CA GLY A 11 -16.17 -3.58 -7.88
C GLY A 11 -16.13 -4.40 -6.61
N VAL A 12 -15.04 -5.14 -6.41
CA VAL A 12 -14.73 -5.71 -5.09
C VAL A 12 -14.12 -4.58 -4.27
N SER A 13 -14.71 -4.27 -3.12
CA SER A 13 -14.09 -3.32 -2.19
C SER A 13 -12.82 -3.94 -1.63
N LEU A 14 -11.71 -3.21 -1.70
CA LEU A 14 -10.49 -3.62 -1.01
C LEU A 14 -10.68 -3.44 0.51
N PRO A 15 -10.15 -4.36 1.33
CA PRO A 15 -10.25 -4.23 2.77
C PRO A 15 -9.37 -3.05 3.24
N PRO A 16 -9.86 -2.20 4.15
CA PRO A 16 -9.05 -1.12 4.71
C PRO A 16 -7.90 -1.68 5.55
N LEU A 17 -6.78 -0.96 5.61
CA LEU A 17 -5.72 -1.24 6.58
C LEU A 17 -6.19 -0.93 8.02
N THR A 18 -6.63 -1.97 8.73
CA THR A 18 -7.02 -1.87 10.14
C THR A 18 -5.80 -1.70 11.05
N HIS A 19 -6.01 -1.22 12.29
CA HIS A 19 -4.92 -1.09 13.26
C HIS A 19 -4.27 -2.44 13.59
N GLU A 20 -5.08 -3.49 13.74
CA GLU A 20 -4.61 -4.87 13.95
C GLU A 20 -3.72 -5.32 12.79
N ARG A 21 -4.21 -5.18 11.55
CA ARG A 21 -3.44 -5.55 10.36
C ARG A 21 -2.15 -4.76 10.24
N LEU A 22 -2.16 -3.50 10.63
CA LEU A 22 -0.96 -2.67 10.68
C LEU A 22 0.08 -3.22 11.66
N GLN A 23 -0.34 -3.70 12.85
CA GLN A 23 0.57 -4.35 13.79
C GLN A 23 1.12 -5.66 13.24
N GLU A 24 0.29 -6.48 12.58
CA GLU A 24 0.75 -7.70 11.92
C GLU A 24 1.80 -7.41 10.84
N LEU A 25 1.52 -6.46 9.95
CA LEU A 25 2.41 -6.10 8.85
C LEU A 25 3.77 -5.63 9.37
N LYS A 26 3.80 -4.87 10.48
CA LYS A 26 5.06 -4.49 11.15
C LYS A 26 5.90 -5.69 11.55
N GLN A 27 5.30 -6.80 11.96
CA GLN A 27 6.04 -7.99 12.38
C GLN A 27 6.59 -8.81 11.21
N THR A 28 6.11 -8.59 9.99
CA THR A 28 6.60 -9.31 8.82
C THR A 28 8.03 -8.88 8.45
N PRO A 29 8.84 -9.76 7.83
CA PRO A 29 10.17 -9.38 7.33
C PRO A 29 10.14 -8.18 6.36
N LYS A 30 9.10 -8.10 5.51
CA LYS A 30 8.90 -6.98 4.58
C LYS A 30 8.57 -5.69 5.33
N GLY A 31 7.69 -5.76 6.33
CA GLY A 31 7.33 -4.61 7.16
C GLY A 31 8.50 -4.08 7.98
N GLN A 32 9.30 -4.96 8.58
CA GLN A 32 10.52 -4.58 9.32
C GLN A 32 11.51 -3.84 8.41
N ARG A 33 11.73 -4.31 7.18
CA ARG A 33 12.56 -3.61 6.19
C ARG A 33 12.01 -2.20 5.90
N ILE A 34 10.71 -2.09 5.59
CA ILE A 34 10.05 -0.80 5.35
C ILE A 34 10.21 0.16 6.53
N MET A 35 10.12 -0.32 7.77
CA MET A 35 10.28 0.53 8.96
C MET A 35 11.71 1.09 9.09
N GLN A 36 12.71 0.33 8.65
CA GLN A 36 14.12 0.70 8.70
C GLN A 36 14.54 1.66 7.58
N GLU A 37 13.75 1.75 6.50
CA GLU A 37 14.03 2.65 5.38
C GLU A 37 14.07 4.13 5.80
N ALA A 38 14.95 4.89 5.16
CA ALA A 38 15.04 6.34 5.32
C ALA A 38 13.81 7.04 4.74
N PHE A 39 13.42 8.22 5.27
CA PHE A 39 12.21 8.91 4.78
C PHE A 39 12.32 9.26 3.29
N GLU A 40 13.51 9.59 2.83
CA GLU A 40 13.83 10.03 1.48
C GLU A 40 13.56 8.96 0.40
N VAL A 41 13.54 7.68 0.78
CA VAL A 41 13.30 6.58 -0.17
C VAL A 41 11.82 6.27 -0.35
N PHE A 42 10.94 6.73 0.54
CA PHE A 42 9.51 6.42 0.50
C PHE A 42 8.80 6.89 -0.78
N PRO A 43 9.09 8.07 -1.36
CA PRO A 43 8.44 8.48 -2.61
C PRO A 43 8.65 7.49 -3.75
N GLU A 44 9.88 7.01 -3.93
CA GLU A 44 10.19 6.03 -4.98
C GLU A 44 9.64 4.64 -4.63
N LEU A 45 9.68 4.25 -3.35
CA LEU A 45 9.08 3.00 -2.88
C LEU A 45 7.58 2.94 -3.14
N VAL A 46 6.84 4.01 -2.84
CA VAL A 46 5.39 4.12 -3.12
C VAL A 46 5.13 4.03 -4.62
N LYS A 47 5.91 4.73 -5.43
CA LYS A 47 5.77 4.71 -6.89
C LYS A 47 6.00 3.31 -7.46
N SER A 48 7.07 2.63 -7.04
CA SER A 48 7.39 1.26 -7.46
C SER A 48 6.29 0.26 -7.06
N LEU A 49 5.82 0.31 -5.82
CA LEU A 49 4.76 -0.57 -5.34
C LEU A 49 3.43 -0.32 -6.07
N THR A 50 3.10 0.95 -6.34
CA THR A 50 1.91 1.32 -7.10
C THR A 50 1.98 0.77 -8.52
N ALA A 51 3.11 0.95 -9.20
CA ALA A 51 3.29 0.44 -10.56
C ALA A 51 3.20 -1.09 -10.63
N ASN A 52 3.81 -1.79 -9.66
CA ASN A 52 3.74 -3.25 -9.56
C ASN A 52 2.30 -3.73 -9.31
N LEU A 53 1.57 -3.10 -8.40
CA LEU A 53 0.17 -3.43 -8.13
C LEU A 53 -0.70 -3.21 -9.37
N GLN A 54 -0.53 -2.08 -10.07
CA GLN A 54 -1.25 -1.79 -11.31
C GLN A 54 -0.95 -2.84 -12.40
N GLU A 55 0.31 -3.23 -12.56
CA GLU A 55 0.69 -4.27 -13.51
C GLU A 55 0.02 -5.61 -13.18
N LYS A 56 0.06 -6.04 -11.92
CA LYS A 56 -0.59 -7.28 -11.47
C LYS A 56 -2.10 -7.24 -11.64
N LEU A 57 -2.76 -6.13 -11.28
CA LEU A 57 -4.20 -5.94 -11.51
C LEU A 57 -4.55 -6.04 -13.00
N THR A 58 -3.76 -5.40 -13.85
CA THR A 58 -3.94 -5.45 -15.31
C THR A 58 -3.83 -6.89 -15.82
N ARG A 59 -2.81 -7.64 -15.39
CA ARG A 59 -2.64 -9.05 -15.78
C ARG A 59 -3.80 -9.92 -15.28
N TYR A 60 -4.25 -9.71 -14.04
CA TYR A 60 -5.36 -10.44 -13.45
C TYR A 60 -6.67 -10.21 -14.23
N GLU A 61 -6.96 -8.96 -14.59
CA GLU A 61 -8.14 -8.60 -15.38
C GLU A 61 -8.06 -9.18 -16.80
N GLN A 62 -6.90 -9.12 -17.45
CA GLN A 62 -6.69 -9.72 -18.77
C GLN A 62 -6.90 -11.23 -18.78
N ALA A 63 -6.42 -11.94 -17.75
CA ALA A 63 -6.65 -13.37 -17.64
C ALA A 63 -8.13 -13.70 -17.39
N ARG A 64 -8.76 -12.96 -16.46
CA ARG A 64 -10.20 -13.11 -16.17
C ARG A 64 -11.07 -12.89 -17.41
N THR A 65 -10.76 -11.90 -18.23
CA THR A 65 -11.53 -11.58 -19.46
C THR A 65 -11.31 -12.58 -20.59
N LYS A 66 -10.13 -13.21 -20.66
CA LYS A 66 -9.79 -14.20 -21.70
C LYS A 66 -10.25 -15.63 -21.37
N SER A 67 -10.81 -15.89 -20.18
CA SER A 67 -11.13 -17.23 -19.65
C SER A 67 -9.96 -18.22 -19.67
N THR A 68 -8.75 -17.74 -19.95
CA THR A 68 -7.50 -18.42 -19.59
C THR A 68 -7.45 -18.38 -18.07
N GLY A 69 -7.21 -19.51 -17.41
CA GLY A 69 -7.09 -19.58 -15.95
C GLY A 69 -6.14 -18.50 -15.40
N SER A 70 -6.22 -18.24 -14.08
CA SER A 70 -5.44 -17.17 -13.45
C SER A 70 -3.97 -17.22 -13.89
N PRO A 71 -3.36 -16.08 -14.28
CA PRO A 71 -2.04 -16.07 -14.87
C PRO A 71 -1.04 -16.48 -13.77
N ASP A 72 -0.28 -17.55 -14.01
CA ASP A 72 0.81 -18.09 -13.17
C ASP A 72 0.71 -17.76 -11.67
N GLY A 73 -0.23 -18.39 -10.97
CA GLY A 73 -0.31 -18.31 -9.51
C GLY A 73 -0.74 -16.95 -8.94
N LEU A 74 -1.10 -15.97 -9.78
CA LEU A 74 -1.64 -14.70 -9.31
C LEU A 74 -3.05 -14.90 -8.75
N THR A 75 -3.23 -14.65 -7.46
CA THR A 75 -4.52 -14.80 -6.77
C THR A 75 -5.03 -13.45 -6.28
N LEU A 76 -6.34 -13.35 -6.06
CA LEU A 76 -6.95 -12.15 -5.49
C LEU A 76 -6.35 -11.81 -4.11
N SER A 77 -6.03 -12.81 -3.29
CA SER A 77 -5.40 -12.61 -1.98
C SER A 77 -4.03 -11.94 -2.09
N MET A 78 -3.21 -12.33 -3.08
CA MET A 78 -1.90 -11.69 -3.31
C MET A 78 -2.05 -10.22 -3.72
N LEU A 79 -3.05 -9.88 -4.53
CA LEU A 79 -3.34 -8.49 -4.91
C LEU A 79 -3.79 -7.67 -3.70
N VAL A 80 -4.61 -8.26 -2.82
CA VAL A 80 -5.03 -7.64 -1.57
C VAL A 80 -3.83 -7.42 -0.64
N ASP A 81 -2.93 -8.40 -0.51
CA ASP A 81 -1.72 -8.25 0.29
C ASP A 81 -0.82 -7.14 -0.25
N ASP A 82 -0.59 -7.07 -1.56
CA ASP A 82 0.19 -6.01 -2.18
C ASP A 82 -0.42 -4.62 -1.96
N TYR A 83 -1.75 -4.52 -2.04
CA TYR A 83 -2.49 -3.30 -1.69
C TYR A 83 -2.31 -2.92 -0.22
N GLN A 84 -2.45 -3.86 0.71
CA GLN A 84 -2.28 -3.60 2.14
C GLN A 84 -0.85 -3.16 2.47
N PHE A 85 0.16 -3.70 1.79
CA PHE A 85 1.54 -3.23 1.92
C PHE A 85 1.74 -1.82 1.37
N LEU A 86 1.05 -1.45 0.28
CA LEU A 86 1.09 -0.08 -0.24
C LEU A 86 0.50 0.92 0.78
N GLU A 87 -0.67 0.62 1.35
CA GLU A 87 -1.25 1.44 2.42
C GLU A 87 -0.33 1.53 3.64
N PHE A 88 0.31 0.41 4.00
CA PHE A 88 1.27 0.37 5.11
C PHE A 88 2.47 1.30 4.86
N VAL A 89 3.05 1.27 3.66
CA VAL A 89 4.17 2.16 3.31
C VAL A 89 3.76 3.63 3.40
N GLN A 90 2.57 3.98 2.89
CA GLN A 90 2.04 5.34 2.99
C GLN A 90 1.81 5.77 4.44
N HIS A 91 1.33 4.86 5.30
CA HIS A 91 1.20 5.12 6.74
C HIS A 91 2.55 5.39 7.40
N ILE A 92 3.56 4.55 7.14
CA ILE A 92 4.90 4.74 7.71
C ILE A 92 5.54 6.03 7.20
N MET A 93 5.36 6.37 5.92
CA MET A 93 5.80 7.65 5.36
C MET A 93 5.19 8.83 6.12
N PHE A 94 3.89 8.79 6.41
CA PHE A 94 3.21 9.84 7.17
C PHE A 94 3.76 9.95 8.61
N VAL A 95 4.00 8.82 9.28
CA VAL A 95 4.58 8.80 10.63
C VAL A 95 5.97 9.43 10.64
N LYS A 96 6.86 9.00 9.73
CA LYS A 96 8.22 9.56 9.60
C LYS A 96 8.20 11.05 9.25
N TRP A 97 7.32 11.48 8.34
CA TRP A 97 7.14 12.90 8.03
C TRP A 97 6.75 13.72 9.27
N ARG A 98 5.82 13.20 10.09
CA ARG A 98 5.40 13.86 11.34
C ARG A 98 6.56 13.97 12.33
N GLU A 99 7.36 12.91 12.49
CA GLU A 99 8.55 12.91 13.35
C GLU A 99 9.58 13.95 12.89
N GLU A 100 9.84 14.03 11.58
CA GLU A 100 10.80 14.97 11.00
C GLU A 100 10.34 16.42 11.14
N LYS A 101 9.03 16.66 11.04
CA LYS A 101 8.45 17.98 11.34
C LYS A 101 8.61 18.31 12.82
N ASN A 102 8.27 17.40 13.73
CA ASN A 102 8.40 17.65 15.18
C ASN A 102 9.85 17.96 15.59
N LYS A 103 10.85 17.25 15.05
CA LYS A 103 12.28 17.52 15.29
C LYS A 103 12.70 18.93 14.85
N ARG A 104 12.15 19.44 13.75
CA ARG A 104 12.46 20.80 13.25
C ARG A 104 11.85 21.91 14.09
N TYR A 105 10.72 21.66 14.75
CA TYR A 105 10.05 22.67 15.58
C TYR A 105 10.48 22.65 17.05
N PHE A 106 11.00 21.53 17.54
CA PHE A 106 11.57 21.42 18.88
C PHE A 106 13.00 20.86 18.76
N PRO A 107 14.00 21.69 18.40
CA PRO A 107 15.38 21.29 18.59
C PRO A 107 15.56 21.06 20.09
N VAL A 108 15.80 19.81 20.49
CA VAL A 108 16.17 19.47 21.86
C VAL A 108 17.52 20.14 22.11
N ASP A 109 17.49 21.30 22.79
CA ASP A 109 18.67 22.01 23.23
C ASP A 109 19.40 21.11 24.25
N THR A 110 20.36 20.34 23.76
CA THR A 110 21.18 19.41 24.54
C THR A 110 22.32 20.15 25.24
N ARG A 111 22.01 21.33 25.79
CA ARG A 111 22.90 22.13 26.63
C ARG A 111 22.31 22.23 28.03
N ILE A 112 22.35 21.12 28.76
CA ILE A 112 22.37 21.18 30.22
C ILE A 112 23.74 20.66 30.63
N ASN A 113 24.61 21.63 30.88
CA ASN A 113 25.90 21.47 31.56
C ASN A 113 25.65 21.55 33.05
#